data_AF-A0A954BT11-F1
#
_entry.id   AF-A0A954BT11-F1
#
_cell.length_a   1.000
_cell.length_b   1.000
_cell.length_c   1.000
_cell.angle_alpha   90.00
_cell.angle_beta   90.00
_cell.angle_gamma   90.00
#
_symmetry.space_group_name_H-M   'P 1'
#
loop_
_entity.id
_entity.type
_entity.pdbx_description
1 polymer ?
#
loop_
_entity_poly.entity_id
_entity_poly.type
_entity_poly.pdbx_seq_one_letter_code
_entity_poly.pdbx_strand_id
1 'polypeptide(L)'
;MRRISLVCLLLCVGFSLLACARRGGAAAVREETVSGDLPVAVVEDPPAAEAETEIEHWQDQLLAVAAEYRHYTKISDDPDWAPTMCRAPIPMTALKSQATTKKAHGRKLYFLWVKDSDAYSYDALAALTENKPAEMKKQPVGQALVKESYHPADPDGKSRTLGEPSGLFVMLKLDPDTPGTDAGWVYGTVSPDGKKVTAAGLIESCMDCHDEAGEERLFGPPVSDFRVPRTPPEK
;
A
#
# COMPACT_ATOMS: atom_id res chain seq x y z
N MET A 1 -23.87 -52.77 -43.96
CA MET A 1 -24.68 -53.96 -43.58
C MET A 1 -23.83 -54.86 -42.68
N ARG A 2 -24.32 -55.17 -41.45
CA ARG A 2 -24.09 -56.38 -40.60
C ARG A 2 -22.62 -56.79 -40.31
N ARG A 3 -22.14 -57.00 -39.08
CA ARG A 3 -22.75 -57.63 -37.89
C ARG A 3 -22.06 -57.20 -36.58
N ILE A 4 -22.89 -57.15 -35.54
CA ILE A 4 -22.56 -57.09 -34.11
C ILE A 4 -22.16 -58.50 -33.64
N SER A 5 -21.21 -58.62 -32.71
CA SER A 5 -21.17 -59.72 -31.74
C SER A 5 -20.63 -59.25 -30.40
N LEU A 6 -21.47 -59.44 -29.40
CA LEU A 6 -21.33 -59.14 -27.99
C LEU A 6 -21.16 -60.50 -27.28
N VAL A 7 -20.11 -60.71 -26.49
CA VAL A 7 -20.07 -61.81 -25.51
C VAL A 7 -19.36 -61.32 -24.24
N CYS A 8 -20.11 -61.38 -23.15
CA CYS A 8 -19.70 -61.22 -21.75
C CYS A 8 -18.60 -62.22 -21.33
N LEU A 9 -17.90 -61.94 -20.22
CA LEU A 9 -18.18 -62.52 -18.88
C LEU A 9 -16.89 -62.70 -18.02
N LEU A 10 -17.00 -62.25 -16.76
CA LEU A 10 -16.37 -62.75 -15.50
C LEU A 10 -14.86 -62.58 -15.20
N LEU A 11 -14.62 -61.68 -14.22
CA LEU A 11 -13.88 -61.86 -12.95
C LEU A 11 -12.99 -63.11 -12.77
N CYS A 12 -11.73 -62.91 -12.35
CA CYS A 12 -11.15 -63.58 -11.17
C CYS A 12 -9.78 -63.00 -10.75
N VAL A 13 -9.53 -63.17 -9.46
CA VAL A 13 -8.51 -62.62 -8.57
C VAL A 13 -7.11 -63.21 -8.81
N GLY A 14 -6.06 -62.43 -8.55
CA GLY A 14 -4.67 -62.93 -8.52
C GLY A 14 -3.70 -61.98 -7.81
N PHE A 15 -3.75 -61.96 -6.48
CA PHE A 15 -2.69 -61.40 -5.62
C PHE A 15 -1.45 -62.30 -5.69
N SER A 16 -0.26 -61.75 -5.96
CA SER A 16 0.99 -62.40 -5.56
C SER A 16 2.08 -61.39 -5.25
N LEU A 17 2.69 -61.67 -4.10
CA LEU A 17 3.71 -60.94 -3.38
C LEU A 17 5.02 -60.89 -4.16
N LEU A 18 5.68 -59.73 -4.15
CA LEU A 18 7.14 -59.70 -4.12
C LEU A 18 7.58 -58.76 -2.99
N ALA A 19 8.17 -59.39 -1.98
CA ALA A 19 8.82 -58.72 -0.87
C ALA A 19 10.09 -58.03 -1.34
N CYS A 20 10.28 -56.77 -0.93
CA CYS A 20 11.61 -56.19 -0.86
C CYS A 20 11.76 -55.57 0.53
N ALA A 21 12.55 -56.24 1.36
CA ALA A 21 12.96 -55.76 2.67
C ALA A 21 13.78 -54.48 2.51
N ARG A 22 13.50 -53.47 3.34
CA ARG A 22 14.54 -52.50 3.70
C ARG A 22 14.42 -52.06 5.15
N ARG A 23 15.61 -52.07 5.76
CA ARG A 23 15.94 -51.98 7.17
C ARG A 23 15.49 -50.68 7.82
N GLY A 24 15.13 -50.80 9.09
CA GLY A 24 15.02 -49.68 10.01
C GLY A 24 16.33 -48.92 10.15
N GLY A 25 16.17 -47.61 10.30
CA GLY A 25 17.20 -46.66 10.68
C GLY A 25 16.49 -45.45 11.22
N ALA A 26 16.09 -45.51 12.49
CA ALA A 26 15.67 -44.33 13.25
C ALA A 26 16.91 -43.44 13.44
N ALA A 27 17.13 -42.52 12.50
CA ALA A 27 18.00 -41.39 12.71
C ALA A 27 17.12 -40.25 13.21
N ALA A 28 17.27 -39.93 14.50
CA ALA A 28 16.75 -38.72 15.10
C ALA A 28 17.33 -37.52 14.34
N VAL A 29 16.50 -36.88 13.52
CA VAL A 29 16.77 -35.52 13.06
C VAL A 29 16.47 -34.63 14.27
N ARG A 30 17.53 -34.14 14.91
CA ARG A 30 17.43 -32.99 15.81
C ARG A 30 16.91 -31.82 14.97
N GLU A 31 15.74 -31.32 15.33
CA GLU A 31 15.38 -29.93 15.05
C GLU A 31 16.43 -29.05 15.74
N GLU A 32 17.40 -28.57 14.96
CA GLU A 32 18.09 -27.34 15.33
C GLU A 32 17.08 -26.20 15.17
N THR A 33 16.48 -25.83 16.29
CA THR A 33 15.84 -24.54 16.45
C THR A 33 16.91 -23.46 16.25
N VAL A 34 17.02 -22.92 15.03
CA VAL A 34 17.65 -21.62 14.82
C VAL A 34 16.73 -20.59 15.49
N SER A 35 17.02 -20.33 16.76
CA SER A 35 16.56 -19.15 17.49
C SER A 35 17.27 -17.95 16.91
N GLY A 36 16.80 -17.51 15.74
CA GLY A 36 17.21 -16.26 15.11
C GLY A 36 16.47 -15.09 15.75
N ASP A 37 16.79 -14.79 17.01
CA ASP A 37 16.58 -13.45 17.58
C ASP A 37 17.62 -12.53 16.93
N LEU A 38 17.33 -12.10 15.70
CA LEU A 38 17.86 -10.82 15.23
C LEU A 38 17.04 -9.76 15.95
N PRO A 39 17.66 -8.84 16.71
CA PRO A 39 16.92 -7.76 17.32
C PRO A 39 16.28 -6.95 16.20
N VAL A 40 14.95 -7.00 16.13
CA VAL A 40 14.17 -5.96 15.48
C VAL A 40 14.49 -4.72 16.31
N ALA A 41 15.36 -3.86 15.79
CA ALA A 41 15.54 -2.54 16.36
C ALA A 41 14.14 -1.92 16.41
N VAL A 42 13.63 -1.76 17.63
CA VAL A 42 12.51 -0.87 17.87
C VAL A 42 13.09 0.50 17.53
N VAL A 43 12.79 0.98 16.33
CA VAL A 43 13.08 2.36 15.96
C VAL A 43 12.13 3.17 16.84
N GLU A 44 12.70 3.80 17.87
CA GLU A 44 11.94 4.67 18.75
C GLU A 44 11.64 5.95 17.97
N ASP A 45 10.38 6.40 18.00
CA ASP A 45 9.99 7.69 17.43
C ASP A 45 10.96 8.79 17.91
N PRO A 46 11.28 9.79 17.06
CA PRO A 46 12.21 10.84 17.43
C PRO A 46 11.76 11.52 18.75
N PRO A 47 12.71 11.93 19.60
CA PRO A 47 12.39 12.56 20.87
C PRO A 47 11.49 13.78 20.65
N ALA A 48 10.53 14.00 21.57
CA ALA A 48 9.48 15.01 21.41
C ALA A 48 9.98 16.41 21.03
N ALA A 49 11.18 16.80 21.50
CA ALA A 49 11.80 18.07 21.15
C ALA A 49 12.19 18.18 19.67
N GLU A 50 12.68 17.11 19.05
CA GLU A 50 12.99 17.09 17.61
C GLU A 50 11.70 17.11 16.78
N ALA A 51 10.67 16.38 17.22
CA ALA A 51 9.35 16.42 16.60
C ALA A 51 8.71 17.82 16.65
N GLU A 52 8.87 18.55 17.76
CA GLU A 52 8.42 19.94 17.89
C GLU A 52 9.17 20.87 16.92
N THR A 53 10.49 20.71 16.76
CA THR A 53 11.27 21.53 15.81
C THR A 53 10.88 21.29 14.35
N GLU A 54 10.59 20.04 13.97
CA GLU A 54 10.11 19.72 12.63
C GLU A 54 8.71 20.28 12.37
N ILE A 55 7.82 20.23 13.36
CA ILE A 55 6.50 20.86 13.26
C ILE A 55 6.68 22.37 13.02
N GLU A 56 7.46 23.07 13.84
CA GLU A 56 7.69 24.51 13.66
C GLU A 56 8.27 24.84 12.29
N HIS A 57 9.18 24.02 11.77
CA HIS A 57 9.81 24.26 10.47
C HIS A 57 8.81 24.18 9.30
N TRP A 58 7.91 23.18 9.30
CA TRP A 58 7.01 22.90 8.18
C TRP A 58 5.58 23.42 8.36
N GLN A 59 5.24 23.96 9.54
CA GLN A 59 3.87 24.26 9.93
C GLN A 59 3.12 25.13 8.92
N ASP A 60 3.73 26.25 8.50
CA ASP A 60 3.06 27.22 7.63
C ASP A 60 2.71 26.64 6.26
N GLN A 61 3.62 25.84 5.69
CA GLN A 61 3.38 25.19 4.40
C GLN A 61 2.28 24.13 4.48
N LEU A 62 2.27 23.33 5.56
CA LEU A 62 1.25 22.30 5.76
C LEU A 62 -0.13 22.89 6.04
N LEU A 63 -0.20 23.99 6.81
CA LEU A 63 -1.45 24.71 7.05
C LEU A 63 -1.97 25.41 5.79
N ALA A 64 -1.08 25.92 4.93
CA ALA A 64 -1.48 26.47 3.64
C ALA A 64 -2.12 25.39 2.75
N VAL A 65 -1.52 24.20 2.67
CA VAL A 65 -2.12 23.04 1.96
C VAL A 65 -3.47 22.65 2.58
N ALA A 66 -3.56 22.57 3.91
CA ALA A 66 -4.80 22.23 4.61
C ALA A 66 -5.92 23.26 4.43
N ALA A 67 -5.58 24.52 4.20
CA ALA A 67 -6.55 25.58 3.91
C ALA A 67 -7.11 25.50 2.47
N GLU A 68 -6.33 24.98 1.53
CA GLU A 68 -6.66 25.03 0.09
C GLU A 68 -7.14 23.71 -0.51
N TYR A 69 -6.87 22.56 0.12
CA TYR A 69 -6.99 21.25 -0.53
C TYR A 69 -8.36 20.93 -1.12
N ARG A 70 -9.44 21.54 -0.62
CA ARG A 70 -10.78 21.34 -1.19
C ARG A 70 -10.96 21.96 -2.58
N HIS A 71 -10.04 22.82 -3.00
CA HIS A 71 -9.96 23.32 -4.38
C HIS A 71 -9.14 22.41 -5.30
N TYR A 72 -8.51 21.36 -4.76
CA TYR A 72 -7.73 20.40 -5.55
C TYR A 72 -8.66 19.38 -6.21
N THR A 73 -8.12 18.56 -7.11
CA THR A 73 -8.91 17.51 -7.75
C THR A 73 -9.11 16.35 -6.78
N LYS A 74 -10.36 16.00 -6.52
CA LYS A 74 -10.71 14.76 -5.80
C LYS A 74 -10.58 13.57 -6.75
N ILE A 75 -9.74 12.59 -6.42
CA ILE A 75 -9.43 11.47 -7.32
C ILE A 75 -10.55 10.41 -7.36
N SER A 76 -11.34 10.29 -6.29
CA SER A 76 -12.49 9.38 -6.20
C SER A 76 -13.63 10.03 -5.44
N ASP A 77 -14.85 9.85 -5.92
CA ASP A 77 -16.06 10.29 -5.23
C ASP A 77 -16.48 9.36 -4.08
N ASP A 78 -16.05 8.10 -4.12
CA ASP A 78 -16.25 7.11 -3.06
C ASP A 78 -15.05 7.05 -2.11
N PRO A 79 -15.27 6.92 -0.80
CA PRO A 79 -14.17 6.85 0.16
C PRO A 79 -13.49 5.48 0.11
N ASP A 80 -12.18 5.51 0.25
CA ASP A 80 -11.29 4.35 0.26
C ASP A 80 -10.96 3.92 1.70
N TRP A 81 -10.65 2.64 1.92
CA TRP A 81 -10.27 2.10 3.23
C TRP A 81 -8.76 2.01 3.42
N ALA A 82 -8.26 2.63 4.48
CA ALA A 82 -6.89 2.47 4.93
C ALA A 82 -6.71 1.21 5.81
N PRO A 83 -5.57 0.51 5.70
CA PRO A 83 -4.42 0.81 4.84
C PRO A 83 -4.41 0.03 3.52
N THR A 84 -5.40 -0.84 3.28
CA THR A 84 -5.47 -1.68 2.07
C THR A 84 -5.56 -0.93 0.77
N MET A 85 -6.36 0.14 0.74
CA MET A 85 -6.53 0.97 -0.45
C MET A 85 -5.56 2.15 -0.48
N CYS A 86 -4.72 2.30 0.57
CA CYS A 86 -3.56 3.19 0.49
C CYS A 86 -2.53 2.69 -0.54
N ARG A 87 -2.50 1.38 -0.86
CA ARG A 87 -1.93 0.84 -2.10
C ARG A 87 -2.93 1.09 -3.24
N ALA A 88 -2.42 1.50 -4.41
CA ALA A 88 -3.21 1.89 -5.59
C ALA A 88 -4.45 0.99 -5.78
N PRO A 89 -5.63 1.55 -6.12
CA PRO A 89 -6.86 0.76 -6.15
C PRO A 89 -6.73 -0.42 -7.13
N ILE A 90 -7.04 -1.62 -6.64
CA ILE A 90 -7.27 -2.82 -7.47
C ILE A 90 -8.76 -2.80 -7.87
N PRO A 91 -9.15 -3.10 -9.12
CA PRO A 91 -10.53 -2.94 -9.58
C PRO A 91 -11.54 -3.83 -8.81
N MET A 92 -12.58 -3.16 -8.31
CA MET A 92 -13.98 -3.59 -8.11
C MET A 92 -14.26 -5.03 -7.62
N THR A 93 -13.56 -5.51 -6.59
CA THR A 93 -14.11 -6.54 -5.68
C THR A 93 -13.63 -6.31 -4.24
N ALA A 94 -14.42 -6.73 -3.24
CA ALA A 94 -14.10 -6.53 -1.84
C ALA A 94 -12.84 -7.32 -1.45
N LEU A 95 -11.78 -6.60 -1.05
CA LEU A 95 -10.53 -7.20 -0.57
C LEU A 95 -10.31 -6.90 0.92
N LYS A 96 -9.73 -7.86 1.63
CA LYS A 96 -9.50 -7.85 3.08
C LYS A 96 -8.07 -7.41 3.40
N SER A 97 -7.92 -6.66 4.50
CA SER A 97 -6.63 -6.13 4.97
C SER A 97 -5.59 -7.16 5.38
N GLN A 98 -4.33 -6.84 5.04
CA GLN A 98 -3.12 -7.49 5.56
C GLN A 98 -2.44 -6.69 6.70
N ALA A 99 -2.82 -5.44 6.96
CA ALA A 99 -2.30 -4.70 8.10
C ALA A 99 -3.03 -5.07 9.38
N THR A 100 -2.26 -5.33 10.43
CA THR A 100 -2.77 -5.58 11.78
C THR A 100 -3.22 -4.27 12.43
N THR A 101 -4.06 -4.37 13.47
CA THR A 101 -4.62 -3.25 14.25
C THR A 101 -3.59 -2.35 14.95
N LYS A 102 -2.29 -2.63 14.79
CA LYS A 102 -1.18 -1.96 15.47
C LYS A 102 -0.51 -0.84 14.65
N LYS A 103 -0.87 -0.63 13.37
CA LYS A 103 -0.30 0.46 12.53
C LYS A 103 -1.19 1.71 12.53
N ALA A 104 -0.58 2.90 12.47
CA ALA A 104 -1.19 4.23 12.66
C ALA A 104 -2.41 4.59 11.77
N HIS A 105 -2.69 3.83 10.71
CA HIS A 105 -3.78 4.06 9.76
C HIS A 105 -4.80 2.91 9.63
N GLY A 106 -4.80 1.93 10.54
CA GLY A 106 -5.80 0.86 10.52
C GLY A 106 -7.23 1.40 10.67
N ARG A 107 -8.15 1.01 9.76
CA ARG A 107 -9.61 1.21 9.88
C ARG A 107 -10.09 2.66 9.72
N LYS A 108 -9.58 3.38 8.71
CA LYS A 108 -10.09 4.72 8.33
C LYS A 108 -10.68 4.68 6.93
N LEU A 109 -11.69 5.50 6.70
CA LEU A 109 -12.19 5.85 5.37
C LEU A 109 -11.53 7.15 4.93
N TYR A 110 -11.18 7.32 3.66
CA TYR A 110 -10.59 8.57 3.21
C TYR A 110 -10.94 8.95 1.77
N PHE A 111 -10.84 10.24 1.48
CA PHE A 111 -10.78 10.78 0.12
C PHE A 111 -9.36 11.28 -0.19
N LEU A 112 -8.91 11.08 -1.42
CA LEU A 112 -7.64 11.62 -1.90
C LEU A 112 -7.88 12.86 -2.77
N TRP A 113 -7.19 13.94 -2.40
CA TRP A 113 -7.18 15.22 -3.10
C TRP A 113 -5.78 15.50 -3.64
N VAL A 114 -5.68 15.93 -4.89
CA VAL A 114 -4.40 16.12 -5.59
C VAL A 114 -4.39 17.47 -6.30
N LYS A 115 -3.38 18.28 -5.99
CA LYS A 115 -3.27 19.66 -6.47
C LYS A 115 -3.09 19.73 -7.99
N ASP A 116 -2.12 18.99 -8.52
CA ASP A 116 -1.88 18.81 -9.95
C ASP A 116 -2.24 17.38 -10.35
N SER A 117 -3.49 17.15 -10.73
CA SER A 117 -3.99 15.82 -11.11
C SER A 117 -3.44 15.34 -12.45
N ASP A 118 -3.06 16.24 -13.35
CA ASP A 118 -2.44 15.89 -14.63
C ASP A 118 -1.02 15.32 -14.42
N ALA A 119 -0.27 15.89 -13.48
CA ALA A 119 1.02 15.35 -13.04
C ALA A 119 0.86 14.04 -12.25
N TYR A 120 -0.27 13.82 -11.57
CA TYR A 120 -0.58 12.56 -10.87
C TYR A 120 -1.12 11.49 -11.82
N SER A 121 -0.30 11.11 -12.80
CA SER A 121 -0.62 10.10 -13.79
C SER A 121 0.62 9.30 -14.21
N TYR A 122 0.41 8.22 -14.95
CA TYR A 122 1.50 7.49 -15.58
C TYR A 122 1.88 8.13 -16.92
N ASP A 123 3.15 8.05 -17.29
CA ASP A 123 3.62 8.43 -18.62
C ASP A 123 3.34 7.31 -19.63
N ALA A 124 2.07 7.20 -19.98
CA ALA A 124 1.61 6.18 -20.92
C ALA A 124 2.17 6.38 -22.34
N LEU A 125 2.50 7.62 -22.73
CA LEU A 125 3.06 7.89 -24.05
C LEU A 125 4.48 7.36 -24.15
N ALA A 126 5.32 7.62 -23.14
CA ALA A 126 6.66 7.03 -23.06
C ALA A 126 6.59 5.50 -23.02
N ALA A 127 5.67 4.93 -22.23
CA ALA A 127 5.46 3.49 -22.15
C ALA A 127 5.19 2.85 -23.53
N LEU A 128 4.29 3.46 -24.31
CA LEU A 128 3.90 2.96 -25.63
C LEU A 128 5.00 3.15 -26.69
N THR A 129 5.68 4.30 -26.67
CA THR A 129 6.71 4.62 -27.67
C THR A 129 8.01 3.87 -27.46
N GLU A 130 8.36 3.58 -26.20
CA GLU A 130 9.59 2.88 -25.83
C GLU A 130 9.38 1.39 -25.56
N ASN A 131 8.13 0.90 -25.64
CA ASN A 131 7.75 -0.47 -25.31
C ASN A 131 8.24 -0.89 -23.90
N LYS A 132 8.01 -0.03 -22.92
CA LYS A 132 8.39 -0.21 -21.51
C LYS A 132 7.16 -0.12 -20.58
N PRO A 133 7.24 -0.61 -19.33
CA PRO A 133 6.19 -0.39 -18.35
C PRO A 133 5.89 1.11 -18.18
N ALA A 134 4.62 1.45 -17.93
CA ALA A 134 4.25 2.82 -17.67
C ALA A 134 4.78 3.24 -16.29
N GLU A 135 5.70 4.21 -16.30
CA GLU A 135 6.30 4.81 -15.11
C GLU A 135 5.42 5.98 -14.65
N MET A 136 5.41 6.26 -13.35
CA MET A 136 4.76 7.45 -12.84
C MET A 136 5.49 8.70 -13.33
N LYS A 137 4.73 9.72 -13.75
CA LYS A 137 5.33 11.02 -14.05
C LYS A 137 6.02 11.56 -12.81
N LYS A 138 7.19 12.16 -13.01
CA LYS A 138 7.88 12.91 -11.97
C LYS A 138 6.96 13.99 -11.41
N GLN A 139 6.82 14.06 -10.09
CA GLN A 139 5.94 15.05 -9.47
C GLN A 139 6.60 16.43 -9.44
N PRO A 140 5.88 17.50 -9.82
CA PRO A 140 6.44 18.85 -9.82
C PRO A 140 6.63 19.36 -8.38
N VAL A 141 7.62 20.25 -8.21
CA VAL A 141 7.75 21.04 -6.97
C VAL A 141 6.46 21.83 -6.75
N GLY A 142 5.95 21.79 -5.51
CA GLY A 142 4.68 22.39 -5.12
C GLY A 142 3.47 21.48 -5.29
N GLN A 143 3.65 20.25 -5.79
CA GLN A 143 2.61 19.22 -5.78
C GLN A 143 2.20 18.89 -4.35
N ALA A 144 0.90 18.72 -4.12
CA ALA A 144 0.36 18.35 -2.82
C ALA A 144 -0.69 17.26 -2.95
N LEU A 145 -0.59 16.23 -2.10
CA LEU A 145 -1.57 15.17 -1.95
C LEU A 145 -2.13 15.23 -0.53
N VAL A 146 -3.45 15.22 -0.40
CA VAL A 146 -4.13 15.28 0.89
C VAL A 146 -5.11 14.13 1.00
N LYS A 147 -4.91 13.28 2.02
CA LYS A 147 -5.90 12.28 2.43
C LYS A 147 -6.77 12.87 3.52
N GLU A 148 -8.01 13.19 3.17
CA GLU A 148 -9.04 13.58 4.13
C GLU A 148 -9.65 12.32 4.73
N SER A 149 -9.37 12.04 6.00
CA SER A 149 -9.72 10.77 6.64
C SER A 149 -10.84 10.89 7.66
N TYR A 150 -11.60 9.82 7.81
CA TYR A 150 -12.74 9.65 8.69
C TYR A 150 -12.66 8.30 9.40
N HIS A 151 -13.25 8.25 10.59
CA HIS A 151 -13.64 6.98 11.19
C HIS A 151 -14.83 6.40 10.42
N PRO A 152 -14.97 5.07 10.34
CA PRO A 152 -16.21 4.47 9.86
C PRO A 152 -17.33 4.69 10.89
N ALA A 153 -18.54 4.98 10.40
CA ALA A 153 -19.71 5.07 11.28
C ALA A 153 -20.09 3.71 11.89
N ASP A 154 -19.82 2.63 11.17
CA ASP A 154 -19.97 1.25 11.66
C ASP A 154 -18.58 0.67 12.02
N PRO A 155 -18.31 0.43 13.32
CA PRO A 155 -17.06 -0.16 13.77
C PRO A 155 -16.77 -1.54 13.17
N ASP A 156 -17.79 -2.29 12.75
CA ASP A 156 -17.63 -3.60 12.14
C ASP A 156 -17.03 -3.52 10.73
N GLY A 157 -16.94 -2.33 10.13
CA GLY A 157 -16.32 -2.10 8.83
C GLY A 157 -17.12 -2.69 7.66
N LYS A 158 -18.39 -3.05 7.87
CA LYS A 158 -19.27 -3.62 6.84
C LYS A 158 -19.84 -2.57 5.89
N SER A 159 -19.83 -1.30 6.30
CA SER A 159 -20.28 -0.16 5.51
C SER A 159 -19.15 0.84 5.25
N ARG A 160 -19.22 1.53 4.11
CA ARG A 160 -18.39 2.70 3.78
C ARG A 160 -19.00 4.02 4.26
N THR A 161 -19.96 3.97 5.19
CA THR A 161 -20.55 5.17 5.79
C THR A 161 -19.48 5.93 6.59
N LEU A 162 -19.28 7.19 6.24
CA LEU A 162 -18.38 8.10 6.96
C LEU A 162 -18.94 8.39 8.37
N GLY A 163 -18.09 8.29 9.37
CA GLY A 163 -18.32 8.77 10.72
C GLY A 163 -17.55 10.08 10.97
N GLU A 164 -17.01 10.24 12.18
CA GLU A 164 -16.30 11.46 12.57
C GLU A 164 -15.00 11.68 11.76
N PRO A 165 -14.68 12.93 11.38
CA PRO A 165 -13.39 13.28 10.80
C PRO A 165 -12.21 12.87 11.70
N SER A 166 -11.19 12.23 11.13
CA SER A 166 -10.01 11.72 11.84
C SER A 166 -8.75 12.57 11.62
N GLY A 167 -8.70 13.40 10.59
CA GLY A 167 -7.55 14.26 10.29
C GLY A 167 -7.20 14.30 8.80
N LEU A 168 -6.25 15.16 8.46
CA LEU A 168 -5.65 15.24 7.13
C LEU A 168 -4.25 14.65 7.17
N PHE A 169 -3.92 13.85 6.16
CA PHE A 169 -2.55 13.38 5.93
C PHE A 169 -2.04 14.01 4.65
N VAL A 170 -0.99 14.81 4.76
CA VAL A 170 -0.47 15.65 3.69
C VAL A 170 0.87 15.11 3.23
N MET A 171 1.07 15.08 1.92
CA MET A 171 2.39 14.97 1.30
C MET A 171 2.61 16.19 0.43
N LEU A 172 3.68 16.93 0.68
CA LEU A 172 4.07 18.12 -0.08
C LEU A 172 5.40 17.86 -0.78
N LYS A 173 5.44 18.09 -2.09
CA LYS A 173 6.67 17.99 -2.90
C LYS A 173 7.41 19.33 -2.90
N LEU A 174 8.65 19.30 -2.44
CA LEU A 174 9.62 20.38 -2.49
C LEU A 174 10.75 20.02 -3.47
N ASP A 175 11.76 20.89 -3.54
CA ASP A 175 13.00 20.59 -4.25
C ASP A 175 13.64 19.31 -3.65
N PRO A 176 14.06 18.33 -4.47
CA PRO A 176 14.62 17.07 -3.98
C PRO A 176 15.87 17.23 -3.11
N ASP A 177 16.60 18.33 -3.25
CA ASP A 177 17.80 18.63 -2.45
C ASP A 177 17.47 19.38 -1.14
N THR A 178 16.18 19.62 -0.85
CA THR A 178 15.75 20.27 0.39
C THR A 178 16.12 19.38 1.60
N PRO A 179 16.92 19.87 2.56
CA PRO A 179 17.26 19.13 3.77
C PRO A 179 16.02 18.74 4.57
N GLY A 180 16.06 17.60 5.25
CA GLY A 180 14.94 17.13 6.08
C GLY A 180 13.74 16.62 5.27
N THR A 181 13.94 16.27 4.00
CA THR A 181 12.89 15.72 3.13
C THR A 181 13.25 14.34 2.60
N ASP A 182 12.23 13.57 2.25
CA ASP A 182 12.36 12.25 1.65
C ASP A 182 12.33 12.37 0.12
N ALA A 183 13.50 12.56 -0.48
CA ALA A 183 13.64 12.89 -1.90
C ALA A 183 12.75 14.07 -2.34
N GLY A 184 12.67 15.11 -1.49
CA GLY A 184 11.81 16.28 -1.69
C GLY A 184 10.39 16.12 -1.12
N TRP A 185 10.00 14.98 -0.57
CA TRP A 185 8.70 14.84 0.09
C TRP A 185 8.76 15.23 1.57
N VAL A 186 7.83 16.09 1.97
CA VAL A 186 7.51 16.37 3.38
C VAL A 186 6.17 15.73 3.71
N TYR A 187 6.12 15.00 4.82
CA TYR A 187 4.90 14.40 5.34
C TYR A 187 4.32 15.28 6.44
N GLY A 188 3.00 15.33 6.54
CA GLY A 188 2.31 16.09 7.58
C GLY A 188 1.04 15.40 8.05
N THR A 189 0.76 15.52 9.34
CA THR A 189 -0.57 15.22 9.90
C THR A 189 -1.17 16.52 10.41
N VAL A 190 -2.42 16.78 10.03
CA VAL A 190 -3.14 17.99 10.41
C VAL A 190 -4.45 17.58 11.07
N SER A 191 -4.85 18.32 12.10
CA SER A 191 -6.14 18.16 12.77
C SER A 191 -7.30 18.18 11.77
N PRO A 192 -8.44 17.54 12.10
CA PRO A 192 -9.56 17.45 11.16
C PRO A 192 -10.14 18.80 10.72
N ASP A 193 -9.98 19.84 11.54
CA ASP A 193 -10.40 21.21 11.22
C ASP A 193 -9.37 21.98 10.37
N GLY A 194 -8.22 21.38 10.06
CA GLY A 194 -7.16 21.96 9.26
C GLY A 194 -6.33 23.03 9.96
N LYS A 195 -6.45 23.19 11.30
CA LYS A 195 -5.87 24.34 12.03
C LYS A 195 -4.59 24.04 12.80
N LYS A 196 -4.26 22.76 13.02
CA LYS A 196 -3.11 22.37 13.83
C LYS A 196 -2.34 21.24 13.16
N VAL A 197 -1.05 21.43 12.96
CA VAL A 197 -0.14 20.35 12.57
C VAL A 197 0.19 19.53 13.81
N THR A 198 0.08 18.20 13.70
CA THR A 198 0.33 17.25 14.80
C THR A 198 1.58 16.40 14.60
N ALA A 199 2.16 16.41 13.40
CA ALA A 199 3.46 15.84 13.05
C ALA A 199 3.86 16.38 11.67
N ALA A 200 5.16 16.54 11.42
CA ALA A 200 5.68 17.03 10.14
C ALA A 200 7.08 16.46 9.84
N GLY A 201 7.54 16.64 8.59
CA GLY A 201 8.89 16.28 8.16
C GLY A 201 9.00 14.82 7.73
N LEU A 202 10.08 14.16 8.17
CA LEU A 202 10.36 12.74 7.92
C LEU A 202 9.59 11.85 8.90
N ILE A 203 8.31 11.62 8.64
CA ILE A 203 7.46 10.77 9.49
C ILE A 203 7.68 9.30 9.13
N GLU A 204 8.38 8.54 9.97
CA GLU A 204 8.74 7.13 9.73
C GLU A 204 7.53 6.27 9.30
N SER A 205 6.43 6.33 10.07
CA SER A 205 5.22 5.57 9.75
C SER A 205 4.59 5.89 8.39
N CYS A 206 4.85 7.08 7.83
CA CYS A 206 4.45 7.43 6.47
C CYS A 206 5.45 6.86 5.46
N MET A 207 6.75 7.10 5.68
CA MET A 207 7.82 6.65 4.80
C MET A 207 7.86 5.13 4.64
N ASP A 208 7.63 4.35 5.71
CA ASP A 208 7.62 2.88 5.68
C ASP A 208 6.79 2.30 4.53
N CYS A 209 5.62 2.88 4.27
CA CYS A 209 4.76 2.42 3.17
C CYS A 209 5.09 3.12 1.85
N HIS A 210 5.49 4.38 1.91
CA HIS A 210 5.72 5.21 0.73
C HIS A 210 7.06 4.91 0.04
N ASP A 211 8.05 4.40 0.76
CA ASP A 211 9.28 3.83 0.20
C ASP A 211 8.98 2.57 -0.62
N GLU A 212 8.12 1.68 -0.11
CA GLU A 212 7.65 0.48 -0.83
C GLU A 212 6.83 0.80 -2.10
N ALA A 213 6.27 2.01 -2.20
CA ALA A 213 5.54 2.43 -3.40
C ALA A 213 6.46 2.53 -4.63
N GLY A 214 7.77 2.69 -4.40
CA GLY A 214 8.78 2.80 -5.45
C GLY A 214 8.75 4.19 -6.08
N GLU A 215 8.30 4.26 -7.33
CA GLU A 215 8.37 5.47 -8.15
C GLU A 215 7.65 6.66 -7.50
N GLU A 216 8.40 7.76 -7.37
CA GLU A 216 7.94 9.03 -6.78
C GLU A 216 7.35 8.92 -5.36
N ARG A 217 7.58 7.82 -4.64
CA ARG A 217 6.94 7.54 -3.33
C ARG A 217 5.42 7.51 -3.40
N LEU A 218 4.85 7.23 -4.56
CA LEU A 218 3.41 7.31 -4.81
C LEU A 218 2.87 5.98 -5.30
N PHE A 219 1.64 5.66 -4.89
CA PHE A 219 0.96 4.47 -5.39
C PHE A 219 0.27 4.71 -6.75
N GLY A 220 0.07 5.98 -7.13
CA GLY A 220 -0.49 6.40 -8.41
C GLY A 220 -2.00 6.14 -8.55
N PRO A 221 -2.62 6.66 -9.62
CA PRO A 221 -4.00 6.33 -9.96
C PRO A 221 -4.15 4.84 -10.31
N PRO A 222 -5.37 4.27 -10.27
CA PRO A 222 -5.59 2.88 -10.65
C PRO A 222 -5.14 2.62 -12.11
N VAL A 223 -4.31 1.60 -12.31
CA VAL A 223 -3.77 1.22 -13.63
C VAL A 223 -4.78 0.55 -14.56
N SER A 224 -6.05 0.42 -14.17
CA SER A 224 -7.06 -0.27 -14.99
C SER A 224 -7.32 0.40 -16.35
N ASP A 225 -6.91 1.66 -16.52
CA ASP A 225 -7.01 2.38 -17.80
C ASP A 225 -5.79 2.18 -18.72
N PHE A 226 -4.71 1.57 -18.22
CA PHE A 226 -3.55 1.21 -19.03
C PHE A 226 -3.25 -0.28 -18.91
N ARG A 227 -3.66 -1.04 -19.93
CA ARG A 227 -3.32 -2.45 -20.11
C ARG A 227 -1.83 -2.58 -20.46
N VAL A 228 -0.94 -2.26 -19.52
CA VAL A 228 0.50 -2.55 -19.61
C VAL A 228 0.83 -3.53 -18.47
N PRO A 229 1.26 -4.76 -18.78
CA PRO A 229 1.66 -5.72 -17.75
C PRO A 229 2.82 -5.15 -16.93
N ARG A 230 2.66 -5.00 -15.61
CA ARG A 230 3.82 -4.83 -14.73
C ARG A 230 4.45 -6.20 -14.53
N THR A 231 5.69 -6.38 -14.96
CA THR A 231 6.53 -7.49 -14.51
C THR A 231 6.85 -7.25 -13.03
N PRO A 232 6.71 -8.23 -12.13
CA PRO A 232 7.15 -8.08 -10.74
C PRO A 232 8.65 -7.77 -10.71
N PRO A 233 9.15 -6.98 -9.74
CA PRO A 233 10.59 -6.82 -9.56
C PRO A 233 11.23 -8.19 -9.27
N GLU A 234 12.36 -8.47 -9.91
CA GLU A 234 13.20 -9.61 -9.55
C GLU A 234 13.70 -9.41 -8.11
N LYS A 235 13.65 -10.49 -7.33
CA LYS A 235 14.09 -10.53 -5.92
C LYS A 235 15.61 -10.55 -5.81
#